data_AF-A0A1V1PJB4-F1
#
_entry.id   AF-A0A1V1PJB4-F1
#
_cell.length_a   1.000
_cell.length_b   1.000
_cell.length_c   1.000
_cell.angle_alpha   90.00
_cell.angle_beta   90.00
_cell.angle_gamma   90.00
#
_symmetry.space_group_name_H-M   'P 1'
#
loop_
_entity.id
_entity.type
_entity.pdbx_description
1 polymer ?
#
loop_
_entity_poly.entity_id
_entity_poly.type
_entity_poly.pdbx_seq_one_letter_code
_entity_poly.pdbx_strand_id
1 'polypeptide(L)'
;MHLLDLLFSFHGRINRAQYWLGSTLAGIGGMVLFQCASGLAARGAGTADMLGSAAAFSLLIVASVIVSTWWTLALQVKRFHDRGQSGWFATAPVLPLLGIASVLFGAIGDVSPTAALNAALTAAPEATPYFIALVAIYFGFFINLGCIDGVRGPNRYGAAPGAPPLPDTPAGRRAAKANAFTMHAAMNAVEQAVAEQLYPDPEPSRPAQAAFGRRVR
;
A
#
# COMPACT_ATOMS: atom_id res chain seq x y z
N MET A 1 -18.22 -5.40 -10.36
CA MET A 1 -16.76 -5.39 -10.59
C MET A 1 -16.41 -6.64 -11.38
N HIS A 2 -15.79 -6.48 -12.55
CA HIS A 2 -15.27 -7.61 -13.32
C HIS A 2 -13.89 -8.03 -12.79
N LEU A 3 -13.47 -9.27 -13.07
CA LEU A 3 -12.20 -9.82 -12.59
C LEU A 3 -10.98 -9.02 -13.08
N LEU A 4 -11.03 -8.53 -14.33
CA LEU A 4 -9.96 -7.73 -14.90
C LEU A 4 -9.77 -6.42 -14.12
N ASP A 5 -10.86 -5.72 -13.76
CA ASP A 5 -10.79 -4.52 -12.93
C ASP A 5 -10.26 -4.81 -11.53
N LEU A 6 -10.55 -6.00 -10.98
CA LEU A 6 -10.09 -6.44 -9.68
C LEU A 6 -8.57 -6.67 -9.65
N LEU A 7 -7.98 -7.20 -10.72
CA LEU A 7 -6.56 -7.59 -10.72
C LEU A 7 -5.64 -6.62 -11.48
N PHE A 8 -6.17 -5.88 -12.45
CA PHE A 8 -5.36 -5.07 -13.37
C PHE A 8 -5.63 -3.55 -13.30
N SER A 9 -6.45 -3.10 -12.35
CA SER A 9 -6.70 -1.67 -12.12
C SER A 9 -6.55 -1.30 -10.64
N PHE A 10 -6.07 -0.08 -10.39
CA PHE A 10 -6.00 0.53 -9.05
C PHE A 10 -7.23 1.37 -8.70
N HIS A 11 -8.17 1.53 -9.64
CA HIS A 11 -9.32 2.42 -9.47
C HIS A 11 -10.47 1.74 -8.73
N GLY A 12 -11.17 2.53 -7.91
CA GLY A 12 -12.36 2.11 -7.19
C GLY A 12 -12.07 1.54 -5.81
N ARG A 13 -13.09 0.85 -5.28
CA ARG A 13 -13.16 0.38 -3.89
C ARG A 13 -13.63 -1.07 -3.86
N ILE A 14 -13.05 -1.85 -2.96
CA ILE A 14 -13.45 -3.24 -2.73
C ILE A 14 -13.77 -3.48 -1.25
N ASN A 15 -14.79 -4.28 -0.98
CA ASN A 15 -15.14 -4.67 0.39
C ASN A 15 -14.20 -5.77 0.92
N ARG A 16 -14.34 -6.11 2.20
CA ARG A 16 -13.54 -7.15 2.86
C ARG A 16 -13.63 -8.52 2.19
N ALA A 17 -14.82 -8.95 1.74
CA ALA A 17 -15.00 -10.25 1.12
C ALA A 17 -14.27 -10.33 -0.23
N GLN A 18 -14.35 -9.27 -1.02
CA GLN A 18 -13.63 -9.13 -2.28
C GLN A 18 -12.11 -9.05 -2.06
N TYR A 19 -11.66 -8.37 -1.01
CA TYR A 19 -10.24 -8.30 -0.65
C TYR A 19 -9.70 -9.67 -0.24
N TRP A 20 -10.40 -10.41 0.63
CA TRP A 20 -9.99 -11.75 1.06
C TRP A 20 -9.99 -12.73 -0.10
N LEU A 21 -11.09 -12.82 -0.86
CA LEU A 21 -11.18 -13.71 -2.01
C LEU A 21 -10.12 -13.36 -3.07
N GLY A 22 -9.98 -12.08 -3.40
CA GLY A 22 -8.98 -11.60 -4.36
C GLY A 22 -7.56 -11.91 -3.90
N SER A 23 -7.24 -11.68 -2.63
CA SER A 23 -5.90 -11.94 -2.09
C SER A 23 -5.58 -13.43 -2.05
N THR A 24 -6.56 -14.27 -1.70
CA THR A 24 -6.40 -15.73 -1.74
C THR A 24 -6.17 -16.22 -3.16
N LEU A 25 -6.97 -15.76 -4.13
CA LEU A 25 -6.81 -16.16 -5.54
C LEU A 25 -5.48 -15.64 -6.13
N ALA A 26 -5.09 -14.42 -5.81
CA ALA A 26 -3.80 -13.87 -6.21
C ALA A 26 -2.63 -14.67 -5.61
N GLY A 27 -2.74 -15.07 -4.34
CA GLY A 27 -1.75 -15.92 -3.67
C GLY A 27 -1.62 -17.30 -4.30
N ILE A 28 -2.75 -17.97 -4.57
CA ILE A 28 -2.76 -19.26 -5.27
C ILE A 28 -2.19 -19.12 -6.68
N GLY A 29 -2.60 -18.10 -7.42
CA GLY A 29 -2.07 -17.82 -8.76
C GLY A 29 -0.56 -17.58 -8.74
N GLY A 30 -0.06 -16.81 -7.77
CA GLY A 30 1.38 -16.59 -7.57
C GLY A 30 2.13 -17.88 -7.24
N MET A 31 1.57 -18.73 -6.37
CA MET A 31 2.15 -20.06 -6.09
C MET A 31 2.20 -20.93 -7.35
N VAL A 32 1.14 -20.96 -8.15
CA VAL A 32 1.12 -21.74 -9.41
C VAL A 32 2.18 -21.22 -10.38
N LEU A 33 2.29 -19.89 -10.56
CA LEU A 33 3.31 -19.29 -11.42
C LEU A 33 4.73 -19.66 -10.97
N PHE A 34 5.00 -19.60 -9.67
CA PHE A 34 6.28 -20.02 -9.09
C PHE A 34 6.58 -21.50 -9.33
N GLN A 35 5.59 -22.38 -9.12
CA GLN A 35 5.73 -23.82 -9.34
C GLN A 35 5.96 -24.14 -10.82
N CYS A 36 5.30 -23.43 -11.74
CA CYS A 36 5.52 -23.58 -13.18
C CYS A 36 6.95 -23.16 -13.57
N ALA A 37 7.45 -22.03 -13.04
CA ALA A 37 8.82 -21.59 -13.25
C ALA A 37 9.83 -22.64 -12.76
N SER A 38 9.64 -23.13 -11.52
CA SER A 38 10.51 -24.12 -10.88
C SER A 38 10.48 -25.47 -11.60
N GLY A 39 9.31 -25.92 -12.04
CA GLY A 39 9.16 -27.18 -12.77
C GLY A 39 9.82 -27.16 -14.16
N LEU A 40 9.87 -26.00 -14.82
CA LEU A 40 10.60 -25.87 -16.08
C LEU A 40 12.12 -25.90 -15.85
N ALA A 41 12.60 -25.24 -14.79
CA ALA A 41 14.02 -25.29 -14.40
C ALA A 41 14.49 -26.71 -14.10
N ALA A 42 13.68 -27.47 -13.36
CA ALA A 42 13.97 -28.86 -13.02
C ALA A 42 14.08 -29.78 -14.26
N ARG A 43 13.35 -29.49 -15.34
CA ARG A 43 13.46 -30.24 -16.60
C ARG A 43 14.77 -30.00 -17.35
N GLY A 44 15.37 -28.83 -17.18
CA GLY A 44 16.67 -28.49 -17.76
C GLY A 44 17.87 -28.94 -16.91
N ALA A 45 17.64 -29.22 -15.63
CA ALA A 45 18.67 -29.70 -14.71
C ALA A 45 19.17 -31.09 -15.13
N GLY A 46 20.41 -31.15 -15.64
CA GLY A 46 21.05 -32.38 -16.14
C GLY A 46 21.22 -32.43 -17.65
N THR A 47 20.82 -31.38 -18.39
CA THR A 47 21.10 -31.24 -19.81
C THR A 47 22.42 -30.49 -20.05
N ALA A 48 22.99 -30.58 -21.26
CA ALA A 48 24.17 -29.80 -21.64
C ALA A 48 23.93 -28.27 -21.64
N ASP A 49 22.66 -27.83 -21.63
CA ASP A 49 22.25 -26.42 -21.63
C ASP A 49 21.77 -25.96 -20.24
N MET A 50 22.60 -26.18 -19.22
CA MET A 50 22.29 -25.72 -17.86
C MET A 50 22.20 -24.19 -17.78
N LEU A 51 22.99 -23.47 -18.57
CA LEU A 51 23.01 -22.00 -18.57
C LEU A 51 21.71 -21.42 -19.15
N GLY A 52 21.24 -21.94 -20.30
CA GLY A 52 19.96 -21.53 -20.89
C GLY A 52 18.79 -21.85 -19.95
N SER A 53 18.82 -23.01 -19.31
CA SER A 53 17.80 -23.43 -18.33
C SER A 53 17.76 -22.51 -17.10
N ALA A 54 18.92 -22.11 -16.55
CA ALA A 54 19.01 -21.20 -15.41
C ALA A 54 18.55 -19.77 -15.76
N ALA A 55 18.89 -19.28 -16.96
CA ALA A 55 18.43 -17.97 -17.43
C ALA A 55 16.91 -17.95 -17.64
N ALA A 56 16.35 -18.99 -18.26
CA ALA A 56 14.90 -19.12 -18.45
C ALA A 56 14.16 -19.18 -17.11
N PHE A 57 14.66 -19.95 -16.15
CA PHE A 57 14.12 -19.98 -14.78
C PHE A 57 14.12 -18.59 -14.14
N SER A 58 15.25 -17.88 -14.19
CA SER A 58 15.39 -16.56 -13.58
C SER A 58 14.40 -15.55 -14.17
N LEU A 59 14.24 -15.54 -15.50
CA LEU A 59 13.27 -14.68 -16.18
C LEU A 59 11.83 -15.00 -15.78
N LEU A 60 11.48 -16.28 -15.68
CA LEU A 60 10.13 -16.71 -15.27
C LEU A 60 9.83 -16.37 -13.82
N ILE A 61 10.81 -16.50 -12.92
CA ILE A 61 10.65 -16.07 -11.53
C ILE A 61 10.43 -14.57 -11.44
N VAL A 62 11.25 -13.77 -12.14
CA VAL A 62 11.07 -12.30 -12.17
C VAL A 62 9.68 -11.92 -12.70
N ALA A 63 9.24 -12.53 -13.80
CA ALA A 63 7.90 -12.30 -14.34
C ALA A 63 6.80 -12.68 -13.34
N SER A 64 6.94 -13.82 -12.66
CA SER A 64 5.98 -14.30 -11.65
C SER A 64 5.87 -13.35 -10.45
N VAL A 65 7.01 -12.83 -9.99
CA VAL A 65 7.08 -11.84 -8.90
C VAL A 65 6.40 -10.54 -9.31
N ILE A 66 6.66 -10.04 -10.53
CA ILE A 66 6.03 -8.80 -11.03
C ILE A 66 4.50 -8.95 -11.07
N VAL A 67 3.98 -10.04 -11.65
CA VAL A 67 2.54 -10.29 -11.76
C VAL A 67 1.89 -10.41 -10.38
N SER A 68 2.50 -11.21 -9.48
CA SER A 68 1.96 -11.43 -8.13
C SER A 68 1.98 -10.14 -7.29
N THR A 69 3.03 -9.35 -7.43
CA THR A 69 3.15 -8.03 -6.76
C THR A 69 2.10 -7.07 -7.28
N TRP A 70 1.89 -7.03 -8.60
CA TRP A 70 0.87 -6.19 -9.22
C TRP A 70 -0.54 -6.53 -8.70
N TRP A 71 -0.92 -7.81 -8.69
CA TRP A 71 -2.22 -8.23 -8.16
C TRP A 71 -2.40 -7.85 -6.69
N THR A 72 -1.36 -8.07 -5.89
CA THR A 72 -1.36 -7.72 -4.45
C THR A 72 -1.56 -6.22 -4.24
N LEU A 73 -0.80 -5.39 -4.97
CA LEU A 73 -0.91 -3.93 -4.91
C LEU A 73 -2.29 -3.45 -5.38
N ALA A 74 -2.81 -4.00 -6.48
CA ALA A 74 -4.12 -3.62 -7.01
C ALA A 74 -5.25 -3.85 -5.98
N LEU A 75 -5.19 -4.97 -5.25
CA LEU A 75 -6.13 -5.30 -4.19
C LEU A 75 -5.96 -4.38 -2.97
N GLN A 76 -4.73 -4.21 -2.48
CA GLN A 76 -4.45 -3.38 -1.31
C GLN A 76 -4.83 -1.92 -1.55
N VAL A 77 -4.46 -1.33 -2.68
CA VAL A 77 -4.79 0.06 -3.04
C VAL A 77 -6.29 0.29 -3.01
N LYS A 78 -7.08 -0.58 -3.67
CA LYS A 78 -8.55 -0.46 -3.65
C LYS A 78 -9.15 -0.66 -2.27
N ARG A 79 -8.50 -1.45 -1.41
CA ARG A 79 -8.94 -1.63 -0.02
C ARG A 79 -8.60 -0.44 0.88
N PHE A 80 -7.43 0.17 0.69
CA PHE A 80 -7.09 1.46 1.30
C PHE A 80 -8.08 2.55 0.88
N HIS A 81 -8.40 2.62 -0.42
CA HIS A 81 -9.41 3.52 -0.96
C HIS A 81 -10.79 3.31 -0.32
N ASP A 82 -11.19 2.06 -0.10
CA ASP A 82 -12.46 1.76 0.57
C ASP A 82 -12.52 2.31 2.00
N ARG A 83 -11.34 2.45 2.64
CA ARG A 83 -11.19 3.02 3.98
C ARG A 83 -10.89 4.52 3.97
N GLY A 84 -10.99 5.18 2.81
CA GLY A 84 -10.70 6.61 2.63
C GLY A 84 -9.21 6.96 2.69
N GLN A 85 -8.34 5.97 2.85
CA GLN A 85 -6.90 6.13 2.95
C GLN A 85 -6.23 6.21 1.57
N SER A 86 -5.03 6.78 1.53
CA SER A 86 -4.21 6.86 0.32
C SER A 86 -3.79 5.47 -0.16
N GLY A 87 -3.91 5.19 -1.46
CA GLY A 87 -3.37 3.96 -2.06
C GLY A 87 -1.86 3.78 -1.86
N TRP A 88 -1.13 4.90 -1.68
CA TRP A 88 0.31 4.88 -1.39
C TRP A 88 0.68 4.10 -0.15
N PHE A 89 -0.22 3.91 0.83
CA PHE A 89 0.09 3.07 1.98
C PHE A 89 0.41 1.63 1.58
N ALA A 90 -0.09 1.13 0.45
CA ALA A 90 0.23 -0.21 -0.07
C ALA A 90 1.73 -0.38 -0.40
N THR A 91 2.50 0.69 -0.58
CA THR A 91 3.94 0.62 -0.85
C THR A 91 4.79 0.58 0.41
N ALA A 92 4.21 0.68 1.62
CA ALA A 92 4.96 0.63 2.88
C ALA A 92 5.93 -0.57 3.01
N PRO A 93 5.59 -1.79 2.54
CA PRO A 93 6.52 -2.94 2.57
C PRO A 93 7.78 -2.75 1.73
N VAL A 94 7.81 -1.83 0.76
CA VAL A 94 8.96 -1.65 -0.15
C VAL A 94 10.22 -1.24 0.62
N LEU A 95 10.11 -0.37 1.61
CA LEU A 95 11.28 0.10 2.38
C LEU A 95 12.01 -1.04 3.13
N PRO A 96 11.36 -1.84 3.99
CA PRO A 96 12.03 -2.97 4.62
C PRO A 96 12.47 -4.03 3.61
N LEU A 97 11.75 -4.23 2.50
CA LEU A 97 12.19 -5.16 1.44
C LEU A 97 13.49 -4.69 0.79
N LEU A 98 13.68 -3.39 0.55
CA LEU A 98 14.94 -2.85 0.03
C LEU A 98 16.08 -3.03 1.04
N GLY A 99 15.82 -2.87 2.34
CA GLY A 99 16.81 -3.13 3.39
C GLY A 99 17.25 -4.60 3.45
N ILE A 100 16.30 -5.53 3.35
CA ILE A 100 16.62 -6.97 3.24
C ILE A 100 17.43 -7.23 1.97
N ALA A 101 17.01 -6.66 0.83
CA ALA A 101 17.71 -6.84 -0.44
C ALA A 101 19.15 -6.30 -0.39
N SER A 102 19.41 -5.16 0.26
CA SER A 102 20.78 -4.65 0.41
C SER A 102 21.68 -5.55 1.23
N VAL A 103 21.15 -6.14 2.31
CA VAL A 103 21.89 -7.10 3.16
C VAL A 103 22.19 -8.37 2.36
N LEU A 104 21.19 -8.91 1.64
CA LEU A 104 21.39 -10.09 0.80
C LEU A 104 22.37 -9.83 -0.34
N PHE A 105 22.32 -8.67 -0.98
CA PHE A 105 23.24 -8.31 -2.04
C PHE A 105 24.70 -8.27 -1.55
N GLY A 106 24.94 -7.71 -0.35
CA GLY A 106 26.26 -7.72 0.28
C GLY A 106 26.80 -9.14 0.57
N ALA A 107 25.92 -10.11 0.76
CA ALA A 107 26.29 -11.51 1.05
C ALA A 107 26.66 -12.34 -0.20
N ILE A 108 26.46 -11.83 -1.43
CA ILE A 108 26.65 -12.58 -2.70
C ILE A 108 28.11 -12.55 -3.20
N GLY A 109 29.08 -12.10 -2.38
CA GLY A 109 30.48 -11.97 -2.78
C GLY A 109 31.22 -13.27 -3.14
N ASP A 110 30.76 -14.44 -2.65
CA ASP A 110 31.47 -15.72 -2.80
C ASP A 110 30.60 -16.83 -3.42
N VAL A 111 31.12 -17.50 -4.46
CA VAL A 111 30.40 -18.50 -5.28
C VAL A 111 30.40 -19.93 -4.73
N SER A 112 30.97 -20.20 -3.55
CA SER A 112 30.90 -21.54 -2.96
C SER A 112 29.65 -21.71 -2.08
N PRO A 113 28.89 -22.83 -2.19
CA PRO A 113 27.68 -23.04 -1.39
C PRO A 113 27.91 -22.93 0.13
N THR A 114 29.06 -23.38 0.61
CA THR A 114 29.45 -23.29 2.02
C THR A 114 29.74 -21.85 2.45
N ALA A 115 30.40 -21.05 1.61
CA ALA A 115 30.63 -19.63 1.89
C ALA A 115 29.31 -18.83 1.84
N ALA A 116 28.44 -19.12 0.88
CA ALA A 116 27.13 -18.48 0.76
C ALA A 116 26.24 -18.73 2.00
N LEU A 117 26.23 -19.96 2.52
CA LEU A 117 25.49 -20.29 3.74
C LEU A 117 26.06 -19.55 4.97
N ASN A 118 27.38 -19.54 5.14
CA ASN A 118 28.03 -18.84 6.25
C ASN A 118 27.83 -17.31 6.16
N ALA A 119 27.88 -16.75 4.95
CA ALA A 119 27.60 -15.33 4.70
C ALA A 119 26.15 -14.96 5.04
N ALA A 120 25.19 -15.80 4.64
CA ALA A 120 23.78 -15.58 4.96
C ALA A 120 23.51 -15.63 6.48
N LEU A 121 24.11 -16.57 7.20
CA LEU A 121 23.98 -16.67 8.66
C LEU A 121 24.60 -15.46 9.37
N THR A 122 25.72 -14.95 8.87
CA THR A 122 26.40 -13.75 9.42
C THR A 122 25.64 -12.47 9.13
N ALA A 123 24.97 -12.38 7.98
CA ALA A 123 24.19 -11.22 7.56
C ALA A 123 22.77 -11.18 8.17
N ALA A 124 22.25 -12.32 8.67
CA ALA A 124 20.90 -12.42 9.23
C ALA A 124 20.61 -11.43 10.40
N PRO A 125 21.52 -11.17 11.34
CA PRO A 125 21.34 -10.14 12.38
C PRO A 125 21.11 -8.74 11.80
N GLU A 126 21.77 -8.38 10.70
CA GLU A 126 21.61 -7.08 10.03
C GLU A 126 20.27 -6.97 9.29
N ALA A 127 19.75 -8.09 8.77
CA ALA A 127 18.43 -8.15 8.15
C ALA A 127 17.26 -8.11 9.17
N THR A 128 17.53 -8.46 10.43
CA THR A 128 16.53 -8.61 11.50
C THR A 128 15.64 -7.37 11.71
N PRO A 129 16.15 -6.13 11.83
CA PRO A 129 15.29 -4.96 12.01
C PRO A 129 14.33 -4.73 10.83
N TYR A 130 14.79 -4.96 9.59
CA TYR A 130 13.94 -4.84 8.40
C TYR A 130 12.87 -5.93 8.37
N PHE A 131 13.22 -7.15 8.78
CA PHE A 131 12.25 -8.24 8.91
C PHE A 131 11.19 -7.93 9.97
N ILE A 132 11.58 -7.43 11.15
CA ILE A 132 10.63 -7.01 12.20
C ILE A 132 9.70 -5.90 11.68
N ALA A 133 10.24 -4.89 11.00
CA ALA A 133 9.45 -3.82 10.40
C ALA A 133 8.45 -4.36 9.36
N LEU A 134 8.89 -5.30 8.52
CA LEU A 134 8.03 -5.96 7.52
C LEU A 134 6.87 -6.71 8.19
N VAL A 135 7.15 -7.50 9.24
CA VAL A 135 6.13 -8.22 10.01
C VAL A 135 5.15 -7.25 10.65
N ALA A 136 5.63 -6.17 11.27
CA ALA A 136 4.78 -5.15 11.89
C ALA A 136 3.86 -4.47 10.85
N ILE A 137 4.38 -4.16 9.66
CA ILE A 137 3.58 -3.58 8.57
C ILE A 137 2.51 -4.56 8.10
N TYR A 138 2.85 -5.84 7.87
CA TYR A 138 1.86 -6.83 7.42
C TYR A 138 0.82 -7.14 8.49
N PHE A 139 1.20 -7.14 9.77
CA PHE A 139 0.25 -7.25 10.87
C PHE A 139 -0.70 -6.05 10.90
N GLY A 140 -0.17 -4.83 10.73
CA GLY A 140 -0.96 -3.62 10.53
C GLY A 140 -1.91 -3.75 9.34
N PHE A 141 -1.45 -4.24 8.19
CA PHE A 141 -2.29 -4.45 7.01
C PHE A 141 -3.36 -5.51 7.24
N PHE A 142 -3.06 -6.58 7.96
CA PHE A 142 -4.03 -7.62 8.30
C PHE A 142 -5.21 -7.01 9.09
N ILE A 143 -4.93 -6.24 10.13
CA ILE A 143 -5.96 -5.55 10.92
C ILE A 143 -6.68 -4.51 10.05
N ASN A 144 -5.91 -3.62 9.44
CA ASN A 144 -6.39 -2.43 8.76
C ASN A 144 -7.20 -2.75 7.49
N LEU A 145 -6.74 -3.69 6.66
CA LEU A 145 -7.38 -4.06 5.40
C LEU A 145 -8.30 -5.28 5.56
N GLY A 146 -7.92 -6.23 6.41
CA GLY A 146 -8.62 -7.51 6.58
C GLY A 146 -9.75 -7.47 7.60
N CYS A 147 -9.59 -6.76 8.72
CA CYS A 147 -10.53 -6.81 9.85
C CYS A 147 -11.45 -5.59 9.96
N ILE A 148 -10.96 -4.38 9.69
CA ILE A 148 -11.73 -3.14 9.88
C ILE A 148 -12.64 -2.87 8.69
N ASP A 149 -13.88 -2.45 8.93
CA ASP A 149 -14.84 -2.11 7.86
C ASP A 149 -14.44 -0.91 6.99
N GLY A 150 -15.02 -0.84 5.79
CA GLY A 150 -14.90 0.28 4.87
C GLY A 150 -15.73 1.50 5.27
N VAL A 151 -15.43 2.65 4.67
CA VAL A 151 -16.22 3.88 4.82
C VAL A 151 -17.62 3.68 4.22
N ARG A 152 -18.67 4.00 4.97
CA ARG A 152 -20.05 3.92 4.46
C ARG A 152 -20.33 5.08 3.50
N GLY A 153 -21.05 4.80 2.41
CA GLY A 153 -21.40 5.81 1.42
C GLY A 153 -20.25 6.19 0.47
N PRO A 154 -20.46 7.19 -0.41
CA PRO A 154 -19.44 7.63 -1.37
C PRO A 154 -18.27 8.34 -0.67
N ASN A 155 -17.05 8.14 -1.19
CA ASN A 155 -15.85 8.88 -0.78
C ASN A 155 -15.08 9.37 -2.03
N ARG A 156 -13.91 9.99 -1.86
CA ARG A 156 -13.08 10.52 -2.98
C ARG A 156 -12.65 9.49 -4.02
N TYR A 157 -12.72 8.19 -3.71
CA TYR A 157 -12.36 7.09 -4.60
C TYR A 157 -13.58 6.42 -5.26
N GLY A 158 -14.79 6.90 -4.97
CA GLY A 158 -16.03 6.46 -5.60
C GLY A 158 -17.10 6.00 -4.61
N ALA A 159 -18.18 5.45 -5.17
CA ALA A 159 -19.30 4.90 -4.41
C ALA A 159 -18.88 3.70 -3.54
N ALA A 160 -19.64 3.43 -2.49
CA ALA A 160 -19.39 2.26 -1.64
C ALA A 160 -19.47 0.96 -2.46
N PRO A 161 -18.67 -0.06 -2.14
CA PRO A 161 -18.74 -1.36 -2.83
C PRO A 161 -20.15 -1.95 -2.74
N GLY A 162 -20.75 -2.26 -3.89
CA GLY A 162 -22.11 -2.80 -3.96
C GLY A 162 -23.23 -1.76 -3.80
N ALA A 163 -22.92 -0.47 -3.74
CA ALA A 163 -23.94 0.57 -3.81
C ALA A 163 -24.71 0.48 -5.13
N PRO A 164 -26.03 0.77 -5.13
CA PRO A 164 -26.79 0.91 -6.36
C PRO A 164 -26.09 1.92 -7.28
N PRO A 165 -26.13 1.72 -8.62
CA PRO A 165 -25.70 2.74 -9.55
C PRO A 165 -26.38 4.05 -9.19
N LEU A 166 -25.60 5.12 -9.05
CA LEU A 166 -26.19 6.44 -8.88
C LEU A 166 -27.12 6.69 -10.08
N PRO A 167 -28.31 7.27 -9.89
CA PRO A 167 -29.20 7.55 -11.01
C PRO A 167 -28.42 8.31 -12.07
N ASP A 168 -28.41 7.80 -13.30
CA ASP A 168 -27.58 8.31 -14.39
C ASP A 168 -28.13 9.62 -14.99
N THR A 169 -28.71 10.43 -14.12
CA THR A 169 -29.27 11.75 -14.40
C THR A 169 -28.18 12.80 -14.23
N PRO A 170 -28.25 13.92 -14.97
CA PRO A 170 -27.37 15.07 -14.75
C PRO A 170 -27.40 15.56 -13.30
N ALA A 171 -28.54 15.43 -12.62
CA ALA A 171 -28.69 15.74 -11.19
C ALA A 171 -27.92 14.77 -10.30
N GLY A 172 -27.97 13.46 -10.56
CA GLY A 172 -27.18 12.45 -9.84
C GLY A 172 -25.67 12.65 -9.98
N ARG A 173 -25.20 13.00 -11.20
CA ARG A 173 -23.79 13.33 -11.46
C ARG A 173 -23.34 14.61 -10.75
N ARG A 174 -24.21 15.64 -10.69
CA ARG A 174 -23.94 16.88 -9.96
C ARG A 174 -23.93 16.66 -8.44
N ALA A 175 -24.88 15.90 -7.90
CA ALA A 175 -24.96 15.57 -6.48
C ALA A 175 -23.75 14.72 -6.02
N ALA A 176 -23.29 13.78 -6.84
CA ALA A 176 -22.10 12.98 -6.53
C ALA A 176 -20.82 13.84 -6.47
N LYS A 177 -20.64 14.75 -7.44
CA LYS A 177 -19.53 15.72 -7.42
C LYS A 177 -19.65 16.71 -6.27
N ALA A 178 -20.84 17.21 -5.99
CA ALA A 178 -21.10 18.13 -4.88
C ALA A 178 -20.80 17.46 -3.53
N ASN A 179 -21.26 16.23 -3.30
CA ASN A 179 -21.01 15.49 -2.06
C ASN A 179 -19.52 15.20 -1.85
N ALA A 180 -18.79 14.86 -2.91
CA ALA A 180 -17.35 14.66 -2.83
C ALA A 180 -16.61 15.97 -2.51
N PHE A 181 -17.05 17.09 -3.10
CA PHE A 181 -16.49 18.42 -2.85
C PHE A 181 -16.80 18.91 -1.42
N THR A 182 -18.04 18.78 -0.96
CA THR A 182 -18.44 19.18 0.40
C THR A 182 -17.77 18.32 1.46
N MET A 183 -17.54 17.03 1.21
CA MET A 183 -16.82 16.17 2.15
C MET A 183 -15.35 16.56 2.25
N HIS A 184 -14.70 16.91 1.14
CA HIS A 184 -13.31 17.38 1.15
C HIS A 184 -13.18 18.74 1.84
N ALA A 185 -14.10 19.68 1.57
CA ALA A 185 -14.17 20.96 2.26
C ALA A 185 -14.42 20.80 3.77
N ALA A 186 -15.31 19.88 4.16
CA ALA A 186 -15.58 19.59 5.56
C ALA A 186 -14.37 18.96 6.27
N MET A 187 -13.66 18.03 5.62
CA MET A 187 -12.44 17.44 6.19
C MET A 187 -11.33 18.48 6.36
N ASN A 188 -11.11 19.34 5.37
CA ASN A 188 -10.12 20.42 5.46
C ASN A 188 -10.51 21.44 6.54
N ALA A 189 -11.81 21.75 6.71
CA ALA A 189 -12.28 22.63 7.78
C ALA A 189 -12.10 22.01 9.17
N VAL A 190 -12.32 20.71 9.32
CA VAL A 190 -12.03 20.00 10.57
C VAL A 190 -10.54 19.98 10.85
N GLU A 191 -9.69 19.71 9.86
CA GLU A 191 -8.23 19.76 10.00
C GLU A 191 -7.74 21.16 10.40
N GLN A 192 -8.31 22.23 9.81
CA GLN A 192 -8.02 23.61 10.21
C GLN A 192 -8.47 23.91 11.64
N ALA A 193 -9.69 23.53 12.02
CA ALA A 193 -10.20 23.74 13.38
C ALA A 193 -9.37 22.98 14.44
N VAL A 194 -8.91 21.77 14.11
CA VAL A 194 -7.99 21.01 14.98
C VAL A 194 -6.62 21.69 15.05
N ALA A 195 -6.10 22.22 13.93
CA ALA A 195 -4.83 22.94 13.91
C ALA A 195 -4.87 24.23 14.76
N GLU A 196 -5.97 25.00 14.69
CA GLU A 196 -6.18 26.18 15.54
C GLU A 196 -6.26 25.84 17.03
N GLN A 197 -6.86 24.69 17.39
CA GLN A 197 -6.89 24.22 18.78
C GLN A 197 -5.52 23.76 19.29
N LEU A 198 -4.71 23.12 18.43
CA LEU A 198 -3.39 22.61 18.81
C LEU A 198 -2.33 23.71 18.86
N TYR A 199 -2.43 24.70 17.99
CA TYR A 199 -1.49 25.81 17.84
C TYR A 199 -2.24 27.14 17.85
N PRO A 200 -2.72 27.59 19.03
CA PRO A 200 -3.34 28.90 19.13
C PRO A 200 -2.29 29.98 18.79
N ASP A 201 -2.65 30.90 17.89
CA ASP A 201 -1.78 32.01 17.53
C ASP A 201 -1.38 32.79 18.80
N PRO A 202 -0.10 33.21 18.92
CA PRO A 202 0.32 34.03 20.04
C PRO A 202 -0.46 35.35 20.03
N GLU A 203 -1.04 35.71 21.18
CA GLU A 203 -1.84 36.94 21.32
C GLU A 203 -1.06 38.15 20.76
N PRO A 204 -1.68 38.96 19.88
CA PRO A 204 -1.03 40.17 19.39
C PRO A 204 -0.73 41.08 20.59
N SER A 205 0.56 41.35 20.82
CA SER A 205 1.03 42.19 21.92
C SER A 205 0.26 43.52 21.92
N ARG A 206 -0.55 43.76 22.95
CA ARG A 206 -1.33 45.00 23.10
C ARG A 206 -0.41 46.22 22.96
N PRO A 207 -0.70 47.18 22.06
CA PRO A 207 0.05 48.42 22.01
C PRO A 207 -0.14 49.17 23.33
N ALA A 208 0.97 49.55 23.96
CA ALA A 208 0.99 50.30 25.22
C ALA A 208 0.16 51.59 25.07
N GLN A 209 -0.94 51.68 25.80
CA GLN A 209 -1.75 52.90 25.86
C GLN A 209 -0.92 53.99 26.53
N ALA A 210 -0.41 54.94 25.74
CA ALA A 210 0.24 56.13 26.24
C ALA A 210 -0.77 56.93 27.07
N ALA A 211 -0.56 56.97 28.39
CA ALA A 211 -1.37 57.72 29.34
C ALA A 211 -1.27 59.22 29.07
N PHE A 212 -2.24 59.78 28.33
CA PHE A 212 -2.38 61.22 28.18
C PHE A 212 -3.12 61.77 29.41
N GLY A 213 -2.34 62.27 30.38
CA GLY A 213 -2.87 62.94 31.56
C GLY A 213 -3.64 64.21 31.20
N ARG A 214 -4.94 64.25 31.49
CA ARG A 214 -5.69 65.50 31.61
C ARG A 214 -5.73 65.93 33.07
N ARG A 215 -5.00 66.99 33.40
CA ARG A 215 -5.24 67.79 34.61
C ARG A 215 -6.58 68.51 34.46
N VAL A 216 -7.47 68.36 35.42
CA VAL A 216 -8.57 69.29 35.68
C VAL A 216 -8.39 69.79 37.10
N ARG A 217 -8.69 71.08 37.25
CA ARG A 217 -8.40 71.99 38.36
C ARG A 217 -8.86 71.51 39.73
#